data_AF-A0A1V5I9Y4-F1
#
_entry.id   AF-A0A1V5I9Y4-F1
#
_cell.length_a   1.000
_cell.length_b   1.000
_cell.length_c   1.000
_cell.angle_alpha   90.00
_cell.angle_beta   90.00
_cell.angle_gamma   90.00
#
_symmetry.space_group_name_H-M   'P 1'
#
loop_
_entity.id
_entity.type
_entity.pdbx_description
1 polymer ?
#
loop_
_entity_poly.entity_id
_entity_poly.type
_entity_poly.pdbx_seq_one_letter_code
_entity_poly.pdbx_strand_id
1 'polypeptide(L)'
;MVGARMRRGLVYVQGDAGDVAGYNMKGGTVVVGGAPAARVGARMVRGTVAVLGGEPLELLPTFSYACTYAPTFWRVVHHELARVGHAPRVGPGVTFRRYCGDVNEGGRGEVLAAQPG
;
A
#
# COMPACT_ATOMS: atom_id res chain seq x y z
N MET A 1 -12.75 3.51 -2.35
CA MET A 1 -11.88 4.56 -2.93
C MET A 1 -11.31 5.47 -1.85
N VAL A 2 -10.14 5.10 -1.32
CA VAL A 2 -9.35 5.93 -0.36
C VAL A 2 -8.08 6.42 -1.06
N GLY A 3 -7.59 7.62 -0.73
CA GLY A 3 -6.34 8.16 -1.30
C GLY A 3 -6.41 8.54 -2.79
N ALA A 4 -7.62 8.73 -3.33
CA ALA A 4 -7.79 9.11 -4.73
C ALA A 4 -7.15 10.46 -5.02
N ARG A 5 -6.34 10.55 -6.10
CA ARG A 5 -5.58 11.75 -6.50
C ARG A 5 -4.68 12.32 -5.40
N MET A 6 -4.38 11.55 -4.35
CA MET A 6 -3.52 11.98 -3.25
C MET A 6 -2.15 12.41 -3.79
N ARG A 7 -1.64 13.54 -3.30
CA ARG A 7 -0.34 14.12 -3.74
C ARG A 7 0.77 13.95 -2.71
N ARG A 8 0.43 14.02 -1.42
CA ARG A 8 1.33 14.01 -0.24
C ARG A 8 0.57 13.52 0.99
N GLY A 9 1.30 13.19 2.05
CA GLY A 9 0.77 12.78 3.35
C GLY A 9 0.72 11.26 3.53
N LEU A 10 0.11 10.85 4.64
CA LEU A 10 -0.14 9.47 5.03
C LEU A 10 -1.64 9.31 5.33
N VAL A 11 -2.27 8.28 4.79
CA VAL A 11 -3.62 7.85 5.18
C VAL A 11 -3.53 6.43 5.71
N TYR A 12 -4.11 6.16 6.87
CA TYR A 12 -4.23 4.82 7.41
C TYR A 12 -5.70 4.45 7.59
N VAL A 13 -6.11 3.35 6.99
CA VAL A 13 -7.41 2.71 7.19
C VAL A 13 -7.18 1.49 8.07
N GLN A 14 -7.69 1.47 9.30
CA GLN A 14 -7.43 0.36 10.24
C GLN A 14 -8.08 -0.97 9.81
N GLY A 15 -9.18 -0.91 9.07
CA GLY A 15 -9.89 -2.07 8.53
C GLY A 15 -9.71 -2.23 7.02
N ASP A 16 -10.75 -2.76 6.40
CA ASP A 16 -10.81 -3.00 4.96
C ASP A 16 -10.99 -1.70 4.17
N ALA A 17 -10.60 -1.74 2.89
CA ALA A 17 -10.83 -0.65 1.96
C ALA A 17 -11.69 -1.12 0.78
N GLY A 18 -12.61 -0.27 0.33
CA GLY A 18 -13.34 -0.54 -0.91
C GLY A 18 -12.44 -0.45 -2.15
N ASP A 19 -13.04 -0.56 -3.33
CA ASP A 19 -12.34 -0.54 -4.61
C ASP A 19 -11.37 0.63 -4.78
N VAL A 20 -10.32 0.36 -5.56
CA VAL A 20 -9.38 1.34 -6.13
C VAL A 20 -8.73 2.24 -5.06
N ALA A 21 -8.23 1.63 -3.99
CA ALA A 21 -7.33 2.32 -3.06
C ALA A 21 -6.13 2.90 -3.83
N GLY A 22 -5.84 4.20 -3.65
CA GLY A 22 -4.79 4.89 -4.39
C GLY A 22 -5.12 5.22 -5.85
N TYR A 23 -6.40 5.29 -6.24
CA TYR A 23 -6.80 5.64 -7.60
C TYR A 23 -6.20 6.97 -8.07
N ASN A 24 -5.50 6.95 -9.20
CA ASN A 24 -4.88 8.15 -9.78
C ASN A 24 -3.94 8.90 -8.81
N MET A 25 -3.34 8.18 -7.86
CA MET A 25 -2.45 8.74 -6.86
C MET A 25 -1.21 9.37 -7.50
N LYS A 26 -0.86 10.57 -7.05
CA LYS A 26 0.26 11.38 -7.53
C LYS A 26 1.42 11.43 -6.54
N GLY A 27 1.28 10.85 -5.35
CA GLY A 27 2.30 10.74 -4.30
C GLY A 27 1.70 10.59 -2.91
N GLY A 28 2.54 10.32 -1.91
CA GLY A 28 2.14 10.04 -0.53
C GLY A 28 2.10 8.54 -0.21
N THR A 29 1.48 8.19 0.91
CA THR A 29 1.35 6.80 1.37
C THR A 29 -0.08 6.52 1.83
N VAL A 30 -0.63 5.40 1.37
CA VAL A 30 -1.90 4.84 1.86
C VAL A 30 -1.60 3.49 2.51
N VAL A 31 -2.07 3.27 3.73
CA VAL A 31 -1.96 2.00 4.44
C VAL A 31 -3.38 1.45 4.66
N VAL A 32 -3.62 0.22 4.25
CA VAL A 32 -4.87 -0.53 4.45
C VAL A 32 -4.59 -1.66 5.42
N GLY A 33 -5.19 -1.61 6.61
CA GLY A 33 -4.95 -2.56 7.69
C GLY A 33 -5.60 -3.93 7.47
N GLY A 34 -6.70 -3.98 6.71
CA GLY A 34 -7.37 -5.19 6.28
C GLY A 34 -7.20 -5.47 4.79
N ALA A 35 -8.25 -5.95 4.15
CA ALA A 35 -8.27 -6.30 2.73
C ALA A 35 -8.84 -5.15 1.87
N PRO A 36 -8.20 -4.78 0.75
CA PRO A 36 -8.82 -3.96 -0.28
C PRO A 36 -9.72 -4.82 -1.18
N ALA A 37 -10.77 -4.25 -1.75
CA ALA A 37 -11.68 -5.00 -2.63
C ALA A 37 -11.08 -5.34 -4.00
N ALA A 38 -10.66 -4.37 -4.81
CA ALA A 38 -10.03 -4.62 -6.12
C ALA A 38 -9.22 -3.43 -6.65
N ARG A 39 -8.35 -3.70 -7.65
CA ARG A 39 -7.67 -2.69 -8.50
C ARG A 39 -6.90 -1.63 -7.72
N VAL A 40 -6.17 -2.06 -6.69
CA VAL A 40 -5.30 -1.19 -5.91
C VAL A 40 -4.28 -0.50 -6.82
N GLY A 41 -4.09 0.80 -6.63
CA GLY A 41 -3.11 1.60 -7.38
C GLY A 41 -3.49 1.89 -8.83
N ALA A 42 -4.72 1.59 -9.27
CA ALA A 42 -5.15 1.87 -10.65
C ALA A 42 -4.88 3.33 -11.04
N ARG A 43 -4.20 3.55 -12.16
CA ARG A 43 -3.77 4.86 -12.67
C ARG A 43 -2.81 5.63 -11.74
N MET A 44 -2.16 4.99 -10.77
CA MET A 44 -1.19 5.69 -9.91
C MET A 44 0.07 6.08 -10.68
N VAL A 45 0.50 7.32 -10.52
CA VAL A 45 1.74 7.84 -11.13
C VAL A 45 2.96 7.55 -10.24
N ARG A 46 2.80 7.71 -8.91
CA ARG A 46 3.81 7.43 -7.88
C ARG A 46 3.15 7.38 -6.50
N GLY A 47 3.92 6.98 -5.49
CA GLY A 47 3.47 6.82 -4.11
C GLY A 47 3.38 5.35 -3.72
N THR A 48 3.00 5.09 -2.48
CA THR A 48 2.99 3.75 -1.89
C THR A 48 1.59 3.40 -1.41
N VAL A 49 1.07 2.24 -1.80
CA VAL A 49 -0.09 1.64 -1.14
C VAL A 49 0.36 0.36 -0.42
N ALA A 50 0.32 0.36 0.91
CA ALA A 50 0.63 -0.82 1.72
C ALA A 50 -0.67 -1.50 2.17
N VAL A 51 -0.75 -2.81 1.97
CA VAL A 51 -1.89 -3.67 2.30
C VAL A 51 -1.41 -4.69 3.32
N LEU A 52 -2.03 -4.69 4.49
CA LEU A 52 -1.57 -5.47 5.65
C LEU A 52 -2.36 -6.77 5.87
N GLY A 53 -3.44 -7.01 5.10
CA GLY A 53 -4.25 -8.22 5.15
C GLY A 53 -4.89 -8.55 3.79
N GLY A 54 -5.64 -9.66 3.73
CA GLY A 54 -6.36 -10.05 2.51
C GLY A 54 -5.49 -10.64 1.39
N GLU A 55 -4.43 -11.38 1.73
CA GLU A 55 -3.66 -12.14 0.73
C GLU A 55 -4.47 -13.35 0.19
N PRO A 56 -4.34 -13.68 -1.11
CA PRO A 56 -3.52 -13.02 -2.12
C PRO A 56 -4.14 -11.71 -2.63
N LEU A 57 -3.33 -10.66 -2.77
CA LEU A 57 -3.76 -9.40 -3.36
C LEU A 57 -3.89 -9.50 -4.89
N GLU A 58 -5.11 -9.30 -5.42
CA GLU A 58 -5.36 -9.24 -6.86
C GLU A 58 -5.06 -7.83 -7.41
N LEU A 59 -4.03 -7.73 -8.24
CA LEU A 59 -3.59 -6.49 -8.88
C LEU A 59 -3.90 -6.49 -10.38
N LEU A 60 -3.96 -5.29 -10.95
CA LEU A 60 -4.02 -5.13 -12.39
C LEU A 60 -2.76 -5.72 -13.06
N PRO A 61 -2.86 -6.28 -14.28
CA PRO A 61 -1.70 -6.82 -15.01
C PRO A 61 -0.59 -5.80 -15.29
N THR A 62 -0.87 -4.52 -15.10
CA THR A 62 0.06 -3.41 -15.26
C THR A 62 0.92 -3.16 -14.01
N PHE A 63 0.79 -4.02 -13.01
CA PHE A 63 1.71 -4.14 -11.89
C PHE A 63 2.58 -5.38 -12.06
N SER A 64 3.88 -5.23 -11.85
CA SER A 64 4.83 -6.34 -11.90
C SER A 64 5.46 -6.56 -10.54
N TYR A 65 5.58 -7.82 -10.13
CA TYR A 65 6.33 -8.18 -8.93
C TYR A 65 7.78 -7.72 -9.07
N ALA A 66 8.28 -7.04 -8.04
CA ALA A 66 9.65 -6.53 -7.98
C ALA A 66 10.53 -7.38 -7.06
N CYS A 67 10.12 -7.54 -5.80
CA CYS A 67 10.88 -8.31 -4.81
C CYS A 67 10.04 -8.60 -3.57
N THR A 68 10.58 -9.42 -2.67
CA THR A 68 10.08 -9.61 -1.30
C THR A 68 11.14 -9.12 -0.33
N TYR A 69 10.80 -8.20 0.56
CA TYR A 69 11.76 -7.57 1.47
C TYR A 69 11.09 -6.92 2.68
N ALA A 70 11.88 -6.52 3.68
CA ALA A 70 11.43 -5.70 4.81
C ALA A 70 11.85 -4.23 4.59
N PRO A 71 10.98 -3.34 4.08
CA PRO A 71 11.29 -1.94 3.88
C PRO A 71 11.58 -1.20 5.18
N THR A 72 12.66 -0.43 5.20
CA THR A 72 12.99 0.45 6.35
C THR A 72 11.93 1.53 6.58
N PHE A 73 11.30 2.05 5.51
CA PHE A 73 10.26 3.07 5.67
C PHE A 73 9.06 2.54 6.45
N TRP A 74 8.74 1.24 6.37
CA TRP A 74 7.64 0.64 7.14
C TRP A 74 7.88 0.76 8.64
N ARG A 75 9.12 0.60 9.11
CA ARG A 75 9.45 0.78 10.54
C ARG A 75 9.11 2.19 11.02
N VAL A 76 9.34 3.20 10.18
CA VAL A 76 9.02 4.60 10.47
C VAL A 76 7.51 4.82 10.49
N VAL A 77 6.79 4.35 9.46
CA VAL A 77 5.33 4.46 9.38
C VAL A 77 4.65 3.73 10.54
N HIS A 78 5.06 2.50 10.84
CA HIS A 78 4.55 1.72 11.95
C HIS A 78 4.78 2.44 13.29
N HIS A 79 5.99 2.96 13.52
CA HIS A 79 6.29 3.71 14.74
C HIS A 79 5.39 4.94 14.88
N GLU A 80 5.23 5.72 13.81
CA GLU A 80 4.37 6.91 13.81
C GLU A 80 2.91 6.56 14.10
N LEU A 81 2.37 5.53 13.44
CA LEU A 81 1.00 5.05 13.67
C LEU A 81 0.81 4.54 15.10
N ALA A 82 1.78 3.81 15.64
CA ALA A 82 1.75 3.36 17.04
C ALA A 82 1.80 4.54 18.01
N ARG A 83 2.62 5.56 17.73
CA ARG A 83 2.75 6.78 18.56
C ARG A 83 1.42 7.53 18.70
N VAL A 84 0.61 7.55 17.66
CA VAL A 84 -0.72 8.20 17.68
C VAL A 84 -1.87 7.27 18.11
N GLY A 85 -1.57 6.09 18.67
CA GLY A 85 -2.57 5.17 19.22
C GLY A 85 -3.22 4.23 18.19
N HIS A 86 -2.68 4.17 16.97
CA HIS A 86 -3.21 3.36 15.86
C HIS A 86 -2.19 2.31 15.39
N ALA A 87 -1.58 1.56 16.32
CA ALA A 87 -0.59 0.54 16.01
C ALA A 87 -1.13 -0.48 14.98
N PRO A 88 -0.43 -0.70 13.84
CA PRO A 88 -0.80 -1.74 12.88
C PRO A 88 -0.72 -3.14 13.48
N ARG A 89 -1.52 -4.08 12.96
CA ARG A 89 -1.53 -5.48 13.42
C ARG A 89 -0.25 -6.23 13.06
N VAL A 90 0.36 -5.89 11.93
CA VAL A 90 1.63 -6.48 11.51
C VAL A 90 2.79 -5.69 12.11
N GLY A 91 3.80 -6.39 12.60
CA GLY A 91 4.93 -5.78 13.27
C GLY A 91 5.83 -4.94 12.34
N PRO A 92 6.75 -4.15 12.90
CA PRO A 92 7.65 -3.28 12.13
C PRO A 92 8.67 -4.06 11.28
N GLY A 93 8.88 -5.35 11.56
CA GLY A 93 9.79 -6.23 10.82
C GLY A 93 9.13 -7.08 9.74
N VAL A 94 7.84 -6.89 9.45
CA VAL A 94 7.12 -7.69 8.45
C VAL A 94 7.75 -7.54 7.07
N THR A 95 7.79 -8.63 6.32
CA THR A 95 8.19 -8.64 4.92
C THR A 95 7.00 -8.34 4.02
N PHE A 96 7.25 -7.65 2.92
CA PHE A 96 6.24 -7.31 1.92
C PHE A 96 6.65 -7.88 0.58
N ARG A 97 5.67 -8.45 -0.14
CA ARG A 97 5.75 -8.60 -1.59
C ARG A 97 5.52 -7.23 -2.21
N ARG A 98 6.50 -6.75 -2.96
CA ARG A 98 6.45 -5.45 -3.62
C ARG A 98 6.10 -5.62 -5.09
N TYR A 99 5.20 -4.77 -5.56
CA TYR A 99 4.81 -4.64 -6.95
C TYR A 99 5.03 -3.21 -7.41
N CYS A 100 5.59 -3.03 -8.60
CA CYS A 100 5.77 -1.72 -9.23
C CYS A 100 4.72 -1.53 -10.33
N GLY A 101 4.12 -0.35 -10.39
CA GLY A 101 3.08 0.03 -11.34
C GLY A 101 2.54 1.42 -11.03
N ASP A 102 1.53 1.94 -11.70
CA ASP A 102 0.89 1.40 -12.89
C ASP A 102 1.78 1.69 -14.11
N VAL A 103 2.19 0.68 -14.88
CA VAL A 103 3.07 0.93 -16.05
C VAL A 103 2.41 1.82 -17.11
N ASN A 104 1.08 1.86 -17.17
CA ASN A 104 0.34 2.79 -18.04
C ASN A 104 0.58 4.26 -17.67
N GLU A 105 1.05 4.53 -16.45
CA GLU A 105 1.31 5.87 -15.92
C GLU A 105 2.82 6.10 -15.63
N GLY A 106 3.67 5.21 -16.15
CA GLY A 106 5.13 5.28 -16.03
C GLY A 106 5.75 4.45 -14.91
N GLY A 107 4.98 3.64 -14.19
CA GLY A 107 5.49 2.54 -13.34
C GLY A 107 6.28 2.96 -12.09
N ARG A 108 6.16 4.21 -11.63
CA ARG A 108 6.89 4.73 -10.46
C ARG A 108 6.14 4.63 -9.14
N GLY A 109 4.94 4.07 -9.15
CA GLY A 109 4.20 3.72 -7.93
C GLY A 109 4.57 2.33 -7.44
N GLU A 110 4.21 2.06 -6.19
CA GLU A 110 4.39 0.74 -5.61
C GLU A 110 3.19 0.31 -4.76
N VAL A 111 2.90 -0.98 -4.83
CA VAL A 111 1.97 -1.66 -3.93
C VAL A 111 2.77 -2.67 -3.11
N LEU A 112 2.56 -2.67 -1.81
CA LEU A 112 3.21 -3.57 -0.86
C LEU A 112 2.15 -4.44 -0.22
N ALA A 113 2.27 -5.75 -0.36
CA ALA A 113 1.37 -6.71 0.28
C ALA A 113 2.12 -7.43 1.40
N ALA A 114 1.67 -7.26 2.64
CA ALA A 114 2.33 -7.83 3.80
C ALA A 114 2.23 -9.35 3.76
N GLN A 115 3.33 -10.03 4.07
CA GLN A 115 3.31 -11.48 4.21
C GLN A 115 2.81 -11.88 5.59
N PRO A 116 2.08 -13.00 5.70
CA PRO A 116 1.82 -13.63 6.98
C PRO A 116 3.15 -13.91 7.70
N GLY A 117 3.22 -13.53 8.97
CA GLY A 117 4.34 -13.86 9.86
C GLY A 117 4.21 -15.26 10.45
#